data_AF-A0A838E5A6-F1
#
_entry.id   AF-A0A838E5A6-F1
#
_cell.length_a   1.000
_cell.length_b   1.000
_cell.length_c   1.000
_cell.angle_alpha   90.00
_cell.angle_beta   90.00
_cell.angle_gamma   90.00
#
_symmetry.space_group_name_H-M   'P 1'
#
loop_
_entity.id
_entity.type
_entity.pdbx_description
1 polymer ?
#
loop_
_entity_poly.entity_id
_entity_poly.type
_entity_poly.pdbx_seq_one_letter_code
_entity_poly.pdbx_strand_id
1 'polypeptide(L)'
;MTAPCGRAHCPVAAAETDLLAQLSAVPWPADERLHRGHRLARPADEVVPGVGDTRFAPLADLHHTYLSRSRTAGLLESALHELSGADPTIYLAILDGWGLTEVTLRASVTLADLRNPELDRIGVTRDRLVDTDPLHYPCTREWAGEIAAVRSGAGPVDGMLWHSRQADLHARSHQDGLLGDLLTHRATEVAVMWRPPTAAALLDTVSDTEPLVHAGRPARLVVELSAITGAPIA
;
A
#
# COMPACT_ATOMS: atom_id res chain seq x y z
N MET A 1 20.05 -18.63 -12.78
CA MET A 1 19.93 -17.17 -12.58
C MET A 1 19.54 -16.93 -11.14
N THR A 2 20.16 -15.97 -10.47
CA THR A 2 19.74 -15.50 -9.14
C THR A 2 18.59 -14.52 -9.30
N ALA A 3 17.60 -14.58 -8.40
CA ALA A 3 16.52 -13.61 -8.39
C ALA A 3 17.05 -12.18 -8.12
N PRO A 4 16.29 -11.13 -8.45
CA PRO A 4 16.68 -9.72 -8.23
C PRO A 4 17.07 -9.41 -6.77
N CYS A 5 16.43 -10.08 -5.82
CA CYS A 5 16.79 -10.00 -4.40
C CYS A 5 18.10 -10.69 -4.02
N GLY A 6 18.83 -11.27 -4.98
CA GLY A 6 20.08 -12.01 -4.79
C GLY A 6 19.93 -13.40 -4.15
N ARG A 7 18.69 -13.86 -3.88
CA ARG A 7 18.46 -15.19 -3.28
C ARG A 7 18.32 -16.27 -4.36
N ALA A 8 18.86 -17.46 -4.06
CA ALA A 8 18.71 -18.64 -4.90
C ALA A 8 17.26 -19.18 -4.91
N HIS A 9 16.56 -19.05 -3.78
CA HIS A 9 15.17 -19.46 -3.60
C HIS A 9 14.34 -18.25 -3.17
N CYS A 10 13.94 -17.44 -4.14
CA CYS A 10 13.03 -16.32 -3.89
C CYS A 10 11.59 -16.85 -3.80
N PRO A 11 10.80 -16.49 -2.76
CA PRO A 11 9.41 -16.89 -2.66
C PRO A 11 8.52 -16.15 -3.67
N VAL A 12 8.95 -14.96 -4.10
CA VAL A 12 8.21 -14.15 -5.07
C VAL A 12 8.03 -14.93 -6.37
N ALA A 13 6.79 -15.04 -6.83
CA ALA A 13 6.50 -15.68 -8.11
C ALA A 13 7.21 -14.96 -9.26
N ALA A 14 7.51 -15.65 -10.36
CA ALA A 14 8.02 -14.97 -11.56
C ALA A 14 6.90 -14.12 -12.18
N ALA A 15 7.25 -12.92 -12.67
CA ALA A 15 6.33 -12.03 -13.37
C ALA A 15 6.11 -12.51 -14.82
N GLU A 16 5.43 -13.65 -14.98
CA GLU A 16 5.20 -14.24 -16.31
C GLU A 16 4.12 -13.46 -17.07
N THR A 17 4.39 -13.06 -18.31
CA THR A 17 3.49 -12.20 -19.10
C THR A 17 2.08 -12.80 -19.25
N ASP A 18 1.97 -14.12 -19.44
CA ASP A 18 0.67 -14.80 -19.57
C ASP A 18 -0.15 -14.76 -18.28
N LEU A 19 0.53 -14.76 -17.13
CA LEU A 19 -0.09 -14.64 -15.81
C LEU A 19 -0.60 -13.21 -15.60
N LEU A 20 0.23 -12.21 -15.92
CA LEU A 20 -0.11 -10.80 -15.80
C LEU A 20 -1.26 -10.40 -16.74
N ALA A 21 -1.30 -10.95 -17.95
CA ALA A 21 -2.36 -10.70 -18.92
C ALA A 21 -3.74 -11.20 -18.45
N GLN A 22 -3.78 -12.12 -17.48
CA GLN A 22 -5.02 -12.61 -16.90
C GLN A 22 -5.56 -11.68 -15.82
N LEU A 23 -4.77 -10.77 -15.25
CA LEU A 23 -5.21 -9.90 -14.16
C LEU A 23 -6.40 -9.01 -14.58
N SER A 24 -7.41 -8.99 -13.73
CA SER A 24 -8.55 -8.10 -13.84
C SER A 24 -8.14 -6.66 -13.57
N ALA A 25 -8.83 -5.74 -14.23
CA ALA A 25 -8.68 -4.31 -14.02
C ALA A 25 -9.88 -3.79 -13.22
N VAL A 26 -9.60 -3.04 -12.15
CA VAL A 26 -10.61 -2.47 -11.25
C VAL A 26 -10.56 -0.94 -11.34
N PRO A 27 -11.68 -0.28 -11.68
CA PRO A 27 -11.73 1.16 -11.71
C PRO A 27 -11.90 1.73 -10.29
N TRP A 28 -11.16 2.77 -9.97
CA TRP A 28 -11.52 3.71 -8.90
C TRP A 28 -12.01 5.01 -9.55
N PRO A 29 -13.24 5.47 -9.23
CA PRO A 29 -13.82 6.63 -9.90
C PRO A 29 -13.11 7.93 -9.50
N ALA A 30 -13.27 8.97 -10.31
CA ALA A 30 -13.01 10.34 -9.88
C ALA A 30 -13.81 10.65 -8.59
N ASP A 31 -13.31 11.59 -7.80
CA ASP A 31 -13.87 12.02 -6.52
C ASP A 31 -13.95 10.90 -5.45
N GLU A 32 -13.34 9.74 -5.70
CA GLU A 32 -13.22 8.68 -4.71
C GLU A 32 -12.43 9.19 -3.51
N ARG A 33 -13.03 9.12 -2.32
CA ARG A 33 -12.40 9.54 -1.05
C ARG A 33 -11.46 8.44 -0.55
N LEU A 34 -10.21 8.82 -0.38
CA LEU A 34 -9.11 7.93 -0.02
C LEU A 34 -8.28 8.57 1.08
N HIS A 35 -7.38 7.78 1.66
CA HIS A 35 -6.47 8.22 2.69
C HIS A 35 -5.03 8.01 2.25
N ARG A 36 -4.21 9.03 2.50
CA ARG A 36 -2.78 9.02 2.21
C ARG A 36 -2.01 9.26 3.49
N GLY A 37 -1.19 8.27 3.87
CA GLY A 37 -0.15 8.48 4.86
C GLY A 37 1.11 9.00 4.19
N HIS A 38 1.64 10.14 4.66
CA HIS A 38 2.80 10.79 4.04
C HIS A 38 3.69 11.49 5.06
N ARG A 39 4.93 11.77 4.67
CA ARG A 39 5.82 12.63 5.44
C ARG A 39 5.28 14.07 5.40
N LEU A 40 5.23 14.75 6.54
CA LEU A 40 4.77 16.14 6.68
C LEU A 40 5.65 17.13 5.93
N ALA A 41 6.91 16.76 5.64
CA ALA A 41 7.80 17.55 4.78
C ALA A 41 7.35 17.61 3.31
N ARG A 42 6.30 16.87 2.93
CA ARG A 42 5.78 16.77 1.56
C ARG A 42 4.27 17.07 1.56
N PRO A 43 3.77 17.87 0.61
CA PRO A 43 2.34 18.09 0.42
C PRO A 43 1.54 16.78 0.29
N ALA A 44 0.30 16.82 0.77
CA ALA A 44 -0.60 15.67 0.80
C ALA A 44 -1.06 15.22 -0.61
N ASP A 45 -1.05 16.09 -1.60
CA ASP A 45 -1.43 15.82 -2.99
C ASP A 45 -0.23 15.49 -3.91
N GLU A 46 1.01 15.61 -3.41
CA GLU A 46 2.22 15.36 -4.19
C GLU A 46 2.52 13.86 -4.33
N VAL A 47 2.73 13.38 -5.56
CA VAL A 47 3.28 12.03 -5.81
C VAL A 47 4.78 12.00 -5.48
N VAL A 48 5.27 10.87 -4.97
CA VAL A 48 6.69 10.67 -4.61
C VAL A 48 7.55 10.56 -5.86
N PRO A 49 8.57 11.43 -6.05
CA PRO A 49 9.47 11.33 -7.19
C PRO A 49 10.31 10.06 -7.07
N GLY A 50 10.21 9.12 -8.02
CA GLY A 50 11.00 7.89 -8.29
C GLY A 50 12.06 7.36 -7.32
N VAL A 51 11.92 7.54 -6.00
CA VAL A 51 12.93 7.23 -4.97
C VAL A 51 12.27 6.53 -3.79
N GLY A 52 13.10 5.89 -2.97
CA GLY A 52 12.67 5.13 -1.79
C GLY A 52 12.91 3.64 -1.97
N ASP A 53 12.46 2.87 -0.99
CA ASP A 53 12.65 1.42 -0.94
C ASP A 53 11.35 0.76 -0.47
N THR A 54 10.33 0.72 -1.35
CA THR A 54 9.01 0.18 -1.02
C THR A 54 8.69 -1.06 -1.86
N ARG A 55 7.63 -1.79 -1.50
CA ARG A 55 7.26 -3.07 -2.13
C ARG A 55 7.08 -2.97 -3.65
N PHE A 56 6.38 -1.94 -4.11
CA PHE A 56 5.99 -1.81 -5.53
C PHE A 56 6.50 -0.52 -6.19
N ALA A 57 7.45 0.16 -5.53
CA ALA A 57 8.10 1.36 -6.05
C ALA A 57 9.49 1.53 -5.39
N PRO A 58 10.45 2.21 -6.03
CA PRO A 58 10.32 2.98 -7.27
C PRO A 58 10.27 2.11 -8.54
N LEU A 59 9.69 2.68 -9.60
CA LEU A 59 9.80 2.20 -10.97
C LEU A 59 10.55 3.25 -11.80
N ALA A 60 11.27 2.81 -12.82
CA ALA A 60 12.06 3.70 -13.68
C ALA A 60 11.15 4.78 -14.31
N ASP A 61 11.61 6.03 -14.26
CA ASP A 61 10.93 7.21 -14.83
C ASP A 61 9.49 7.45 -14.35
N LEU A 62 9.09 6.85 -13.22
CA LEU A 62 7.76 7.00 -12.65
C LEU A 62 7.81 7.51 -11.21
N HIS A 63 6.94 8.47 -10.93
CA HIS A 63 6.57 8.89 -9.59
C HIS A 63 5.50 7.94 -9.05
N HIS A 64 5.33 7.87 -7.73
CA HIS A 64 4.35 6.97 -7.13
C HIS A 64 3.65 7.55 -5.90
N THR A 65 2.45 7.08 -5.59
CA THR A 65 1.80 7.39 -4.32
C THR A 65 1.02 6.17 -3.83
N TYR A 66 1.01 5.97 -2.51
CA TYR A 66 0.21 4.95 -1.87
C TYR A 66 -1.08 5.57 -1.32
N LEU A 67 -2.20 4.92 -1.58
CA LEU A 67 -3.54 5.35 -1.19
C LEU A 67 -4.27 4.18 -0.56
N SER A 68 -5.24 4.48 0.29
CA SER A 68 -5.99 3.45 1.01
C SER A 68 -7.45 3.85 1.17
N ARG A 69 -8.32 2.84 1.28
CA ARG A 69 -9.76 3.06 1.51
C ARG A 69 -10.07 3.49 2.93
N SER A 70 -9.22 3.12 3.90
CA SER A 70 -9.41 3.47 5.31
C SER A 70 -8.18 4.15 5.89
N ARG A 71 -8.42 4.97 6.91
CA ARG A 71 -7.38 5.62 7.71
C ARG A 71 -6.38 4.61 8.29
N THR A 72 -6.90 3.51 8.81
CA THR A 72 -6.10 2.45 9.43
C THR A 72 -5.19 1.76 8.41
N ALA A 73 -5.71 1.41 7.23
CA ALA A 73 -4.89 0.82 6.17
C ALA A 73 -3.81 1.80 5.68
N GLY A 74 -4.14 3.08 5.55
CA GLY A 74 -3.17 4.11 5.16
C GLY A 74 -2.03 4.25 6.16
N LEU A 75 -2.36 4.27 7.45
CA LEU A 75 -1.37 4.31 8.54
C LEU A 75 -0.48 3.05 8.55
N LEU A 76 -1.11 1.88 8.46
CA LEU A 76 -0.43 0.57 8.49
C LEU A 76 0.49 0.36 7.29
N GLU A 77 0.16 0.86 6.09
CA GLU A 77 1.04 0.72 4.92
C GLU A 77 2.08 1.83 4.79
N SER A 78 1.87 3.00 5.42
CA SER A 78 2.80 4.12 5.30
C SER A 78 3.86 4.11 6.41
N ALA A 79 3.45 4.42 7.65
CA ALA A 79 4.35 4.68 8.75
C ALA A 79 4.62 3.43 9.59
N LEU A 80 3.71 2.44 9.53
CA LEU A 80 3.73 1.24 10.36
C LEU A 80 3.83 -0.05 9.53
N HIS A 81 4.35 0.00 8.30
CA HIS A 81 4.43 -1.18 7.43
C HIS A 81 5.35 -2.28 7.95
N GLU A 82 6.27 -1.93 8.87
CA GLU A 82 7.16 -2.84 9.58
C GLU A 82 6.60 -3.33 10.94
N LEU A 83 5.38 -2.95 11.32
CA LEU A 83 4.78 -3.32 12.62
C LEU A 83 4.45 -4.83 12.74
N SER A 84 4.80 -5.66 11.76
CA SER A 84 4.67 -7.12 11.86
C SER A 84 5.90 -7.76 12.50
N GLY A 85 5.72 -8.48 13.61
CA GLY A 85 6.77 -9.24 14.28
C GLY A 85 6.28 -9.95 15.54
N ALA A 86 7.16 -10.71 16.21
CA ALA A 86 6.83 -11.43 17.44
C ALA A 86 6.60 -10.50 18.65
N ASP A 87 7.09 -9.25 18.58
CA ASP A 87 6.92 -8.22 19.60
C ASP A 87 6.71 -6.85 18.94
N PRO A 88 5.51 -6.57 18.42
CA PRO A 88 5.24 -5.34 17.68
C PRO A 88 5.23 -4.16 18.66
N THR A 89 6.09 -3.15 18.45
CA THR A 89 6.11 -1.91 19.22
C THR A 89 5.96 -0.71 18.30
N ILE A 90 5.09 0.23 18.65
CA ILE A 90 4.89 1.48 17.93
C ILE A 90 5.84 2.54 18.53
N TYR A 91 6.91 2.86 17.81
CA TYR A 91 7.84 3.90 18.23
C TYR A 91 7.37 5.28 17.78
N LEU A 92 7.13 6.20 18.72
CA LEU A 92 6.74 7.59 18.41
C LEU A 92 7.77 8.31 17.54
N ALA A 93 9.05 7.98 17.72
CA ALA A 93 10.14 8.52 16.91
C ALA A 93 10.00 8.16 15.41
N ILE A 94 9.41 7.01 15.08
CA ILE A 94 9.14 6.62 13.68
C ILE A 94 7.98 7.44 13.12
N LEU A 95 6.95 7.68 13.95
CA LEU A 95 5.75 8.41 13.58
C LEU A 95 5.96 9.93 13.51
N ASP A 96 7.01 10.45 14.17
CA ASP A 96 7.34 11.85 14.09
C ASP A 96 7.64 12.28 12.65
N GLY A 97 7.07 13.42 12.26
CA GLY A 97 7.11 13.90 10.88
C GLY A 97 6.23 13.12 9.88
N TRP A 98 5.33 12.24 10.33
CA TRP A 98 4.27 11.66 9.50
C TRP A 98 2.91 12.29 9.77
N GLY A 99 2.06 12.30 8.73
CA GLY A 99 0.66 12.67 8.81
C GLY A 99 -0.22 11.78 7.96
N LEU A 100 -1.51 11.86 8.23
CA LEU A 100 -2.56 11.21 7.47
C LEU A 100 -3.51 12.27 6.94
N THR A 101 -3.79 12.21 5.64
CA THR A 101 -4.66 13.18 4.96
C THR A 101 -5.72 12.47 4.15
N GLU A 102 -6.94 13.00 4.16
CA GLU A 102 -8.00 12.58 3.24
C GLU A 102 -7.82 13.29 1.90
N VAL A 103 -7.85 12.51 0.82
CA VAL A 103 -7.65 12.97 -0.55
C VAL A 103 -8.74 12.43 -1.47
N THR A 104 -8.94 13.08 -2.61
CA THR A 104 -9.78 12.58 -3.70
C THR A 104 -9.00 12.43 -4.99
N LEU A 105 -9.45 11.52 -5.85
CA LEU A 105 -8.92 11.38 -7.21
C LEU A 105 -9.49 12.46 -8.14
N ARG A 106 -8.63 13.16 -8.87
CA ARG A 106 -9.03 14.15 -9.89
C ARG A 106 -9.64 13.53 -11.14
N ALA A 107 -9.38 12.25 -11.38
CA ALA A 107 -9.89 11.49 -12.51
C ALA A 107 -10.03 10.02 -12.13
N SER A 108 -10.90 9.30 -12.83
CA SER A 108 -11.00 7.86 -12.69
C SER A 108 -9.68 7.20 -13.10
N VAL A 109 -9.26 6.19 -12.34
CA VAL A 109 -8.04 5.42 -12.57
C VAL A 109 -8.36 3.94 -12.69
N THR A 110 -7.50 3.22 -13.40
CA THR A 110 -7.62 1.78 -13.59
C THR A 110 -6.49 1.07 -12.88
N LEU A 111 -6.82 0.14 -11.98
CA LEU A 111 -5.83 -0.58 -11.16
C LEU A 111 -5.81 -2.07 -11.52
N ALA A 112 -4.63 -2.67 -11.63
CA ALA A 112 -4.53 -4.12 -11.68
C ALA A 112 -4.92 -4.74 -10.33
N ASP A 113 -5.78 -5.75 -10.34
CA ASP A 113 -6.32 -6.36 -9.14
C ASP A 113 -5.38 -7.46 -8.60
N LEU A 114 -4.81 -7.21 -7.43
CA LEU A 114 -3.99 -8.15 -6.67
C LEU A 114 -4.63 -8.49 -5.32
N ARG A 115 -5.95 -8.35 -5.21
CA ARG A 115 -6.71 -8.80 -4.03
C ARG A 115 -6.76 -10.32 -4.00
N ASN A 116 -6.96 -10.89 -2.81
CA ASN A 116 -6.87 -12.33 -2.55
C ASN A 116 -7.67 -13.19 -3.55
N PRO A 117 -8.95 -12.88 -3.84
CA PRO A 117 -9.72 -13.71 -4.77
C PRO A 117 -9.11 -13.75 -6.18
N GLU A 118 -8.49 -12.65 -6.61
CA GLU A 118 -7.88 -12.56 -7.93
C GLU A 118 -6.54 -13.27 -7.99
N LEU A 119 -5.71 -13.10 -6.95
CA LEU A 119 -4.46 -13.85 -6.81
C LEU A 119 -4.72 -15.38 -6.80
N ASP A 120 -5.72 -15.82 -6.03
CA ASP A 120 -6.13 -17.23 -5.97
C ASP A 120 -6.60 -17.72 -7.35
N ARG A 121 -7.36 -16.90 -8.09
CA ARG A 121 -7.84 -17.23 -9.44
C ARG A 121 -6.69 -17.47 -10.42
N ILE A 122 -5.62 -16.69 -10.32
CA ILE A 122 -4.42 -16.85 -11.18
C ILE A 122 -3.38 -17.81 -10.60
N GLY A 123 -3.64 -18.45 -9.46
CA GLY A 123 -2.74 -19.44 -8.84
C GLY A 123 -1.51 -18.83 -8.15
N VAL A 124 -1.56 -17.56 -7.77
CA VAL A 124 -0.52 -16.88 -6.99
C VAL A 124 -0.99 -16.75 -5.55
N THR A 125 -0.21 -17.24 -4.60
CA THR A 125 -0.52 -17.05 -3.19
C THR A 125 0.01 -15.71 -2.67
N ARG A 126 -0.61 -15.13 -1.64
CA ARG A 126 -0.23 -13.81 -1.11
C ARG A 126 1.22 -13.72 -0.64
N ASP A 127 1.73 -14.77 0.00
CA ASP A 127 3.12 -14.89 0.47
C ASP A 127 4.16 -14.85 -0.67
N ARG A 128 3.71 -15.05 -1.91
CA ARG A 128 4.53 -14.99 -3.11
C ARG A 128 4.48 -13.65 -3.83
N LEU A 129 3.82 -12.62 -3.26
CA LEU A 129 3.80 -11.28 -3.86
C LEU A 129 3.53 -10.14 -2.88
N VAL A 130 2.48 -10.24 -2.07
CA VAL A 130 1.99 -9.18 -1.18
C VAL A 130 2.57 -9.30 0.23
N ASP A 131 2.70 -10.53 0.72
CA ASP A 131 3.16 -10.87 2.07
C ASP A 131 4.62 -11.32 2.05
N THR A 132 5.49 -10.47 1.48
CA THR A 132 6.92 -10.73 1.33
C THR A 132 7.75 -9.83 2.25
N ASP A 133 8.89 -10.33 2.70
CA ASP A 133 9.89 -9.56 3.45
C ASP A 133 10.49 -8.42 2.58
N PRO A 134 10.89 -7.27 3.16
CA PRO A 134 11.57 -6.18 2.45
C PRO A 134 12.78 -6.62 1.61
N LEU A 135 13.48 -7.67 2.03
CA LEU A 135 14.55 -8.31 1.25
C LEU A 135 14.13 -8.67 -0.18
N HIS A 136 12.85 -8.98 -0.39
CA HIS A 136 12.28 -9.40 -1.67
C HIS A 136 11.67 -8.25 -2.49
N TYR A 137 11.72 -7.00 -2.00
CA TYR A 137 11.20 -5.85 -2.73
C TYR A 137 11.76 -5.67 -4.15
N PRO A 138 13.04 -5.96 -4.44
CA PRO A 138 13.52 -5.95 -5.82
C PRO A 138 12.71 -6.84 -6.76
N CYS A 139 12.25 -8.01 -6.29
CA CYS A 139 11.46 -8.95 -7.09
C CYS A 139 10.00 -8.49 -7.24
N THR A 140 9.40 -7.91 -6.20
CA THR A 140 8.03 -7.38 -6.30
C THR A 140 7.97 -6.09 -7.13
N ARG A 141 9.08 -5.34 -7.24
CA ARG A 141 9.21 -4.22 -8.19
C ARG A 141 9.27 -4.66 -9.64
N GLU A 142 9.87 -5.81 -9.94
CA GLU A 142 9.79 -6.37 -11.31
C GLU A 142 8.34 -6.68 -11.67
N TRP A 143 7.58 -7.30 -10.76
CA TRP A 143 6.13 -7.46 -10.92
C TRP A 143 5.41 -6.14 -11.19
N ALA A 144 5.68 -5.12 -10.38
CA ALA A 144 5.10 -3.79 -10.56
C ALA A 144 5.48 -3.16 -11.92
N GLY A 145 6.74 -3.30 -12.34
CA GLY A 145 7.23 -2.79 -13.63
C GLY A 145 6.59 -3.50 -14.81
N GLU A 146 6.49 -4.82 -14.75
CA GLU A 146 5.81 -5.62 -15.76
C GLU A 146 4.31 -5.31 -15.79
N ILE A 147 3.63 -5.14 -14.66
CA ILE A 147 2.22 -4.73 -14.63
C ILE A 147 2.04 -3.32 -15.20
N ALA A 148 2.94 -2.38 -14.89
CA ALA A 148 2.90 -1.03 -15.45
C ALA A 148 3.15 -1.04 -16.97
N ALA A 149 3.93 -2.00 -17.49
CA ALA A 149 4.21 -2.16 -18.91
C ALA A 149 3.13 -2.97 -19.66
N VAL A 150 2.56 -3.98 -19.02
CA VAL A 150 1.52 -4.86 -19.54
C VAL A 150 0.19 -4.12 -19.47
N ARG A 151 -0.27 -3.68 -20.64
CA ARG A 151 -1.68 -3.33 -20.84
C ARG A 151 -2.51 -4.56 -20.44
N SER A 152 -3.20 -4.52 -19.30
CA SER A 152 -4.30 -5.47 -19.04
C SER A 152 -5.25 -5.38 -20.24
N GLY A 153 -5.99 -6.44 -20.58
CA GLY A 153 -6.82 -6.53 -21.80
C GLY A 153 -7.80 -5.38 -22.10
N ALA A 154 -7.90 -4.34 -21.26
CA ALA A 154 -8.67 -3.11 -21.42
C ALA A 154 -7.85 -1.80 -21.60
N GLY A 155 -6.50 -1.81 -21.49
CA GLY A 155 -5.67 -0.61 -21.60
C GLY A 155 -4.53 -0.52 -20.58
N PRO A 156 -3.73 0.58 -20.58
CA PRO A 156 -2.73 0.82 -19.55
C PRO A 156 -3.40 0.97 -18.17
N VAL A 157 -2.76 0.41 -17.14
CA VAL A 157 -3.18 0.60 -15.74
C VAL A 157 -2.42 1.78 -15.13
N ASP A 158 -3.07 2.49 -14.21
CA ASP A 158 -2.50 3.60 -13.44
C ASP A 158 -1.81 3.11 -12.16
N GLY A 159 -1.96 1.83 -11.81
CA GLY A 159 -1.51 1.30 -10.53
C GLY A 159 -1.93 -0.14 -10.26
N MET A 160 -1.76 -0.55 -9.00
CA MET A 160 -2.18 -1.85 -8.49
C MET A 160 -3.00 -1.68 -7.22
N LEU A 161 -3.92 -2.61 -6.98
CA LEU A 161 -4.80 -2.68 -5.82
C LEU A 161 -4.61 -4.01 -5.09
N TRP A 162 -4.37 -4.00 -3.78
CA TRP A 162 -4.30 -5.22 -2.98
C TRP A 162 -4.92 -5.01 -1.60
N HIS A 163 -5.18 -6.10 -0.87
CA HIS A 163 -5.49 -6.04 0.55
C HIS A 163 -4.19 -5.92 1.37
N SER A 164 -4.07 -4.88 2.19
CA SER A 164 -2.96 -4.63 3.11
C SER A 164 -2.57 -5.89 3.88
N ARG A 165 -1.27 -6.20 3.92
CA ARG A 165 -0.74 -7.32 4.72
C ARG A 165 -1.05 -7.13 6.19
N GLN A 166 -0.73 -5.94 6.72
CA GLN A 166 -0.87 -5.64 8.13
C GLN A 166 -2.34 -5.63 8.55
N ALA A 167 -3.22 -5.01 7.74
CA ALA A 167 -4.64 -4.97 8.09
C ALA A 167 -5.27 -6.37 8.06
N ASP A 168 -4.86 -7.23 7.13
CA ASP A 168 -5.33 -8.61 6.99
C ASP A 168 -4.79 -9.53 8.12
N LEU A 169 -3.53 -9.36 8.55
CA LEU A 169 -2.97 -10.05 9.72
C LEU A 169 -3.67 -9.63 11.02
N HIS A 170 -3.93 -8.33 11.18
CA HIS A 170 -4.67 -7.83 12.34
C HIS A 170 -6.14 -8.25 12.32
N ALA A 171 -6.79 -8.28 11.15
CA ALA A 171 -8.15 -8.80 11.03
C ALA A 171 -8.22 -10.29 11.39
N ARG A 172 -7.26 -11.10 10.91
CA ARG A 172 -7.20 -12.55 11.23
C ARG A 172 -6.93 -12.84 12.71
N SER A 173 -6.02 -12.09 13.33
CA SER A 173 -5.71 -12.25 14.76
C SER A 173 -6.85 -11.79 15.69
N HIS A 174 -7.82 -11.05 15.14
CA HIS A 174 -8.98 -10.51 15.87
C HIS A 174 -10.30 -10.91 15.18
N GLN A 175 -10.37 -12.10 14.58
CA GLN A 175 -11.62 -12.69 14.12
C GLN A 175 -12.57 -12.74 15.33
N ASP A 176 -13.70 -12.04 15.25
CA ASP A 176 -14.70 -11.81 16.32
C ASP A 176 -14.48 -10.57 17.23
N GLY A 177 -13.50 -9.71 16.92
CA GLY A 177 -13.26 -8.43 17.59
C GLY A 177 -13.58 -7.21 16.72
N LEU A 178 -13.75 -6.04 17.35
CA LEU A 178 -14.05 -4.75 16.68
C LEU A 178 -13.06 -4.44 15.53
N LEU A 179 -11.79 -4.86 15.65
CA LEU A 179 -10.80 -4.65 14.59
C LEU A 179 -11.01 -5.56 13.38
N GLY A 180 -11.41 -6.82 13.61
CA GLY A 180 -11.77 -7.72 12.52
C GLY A 180 -12.94 -7.17 11.71
N ASP A 181 -13.93 -6.58 12.39
CA ASP A 181 -15.08 -5.93 11.75
C ASP A 181 -14.72 -4.62 11.03
N LEU A 182 -13.80 -3.83 11.61
CA LEU A 182 -13.31 -2.58 11.01
C LEU A 182 -12.34 -2.81 9.84
N LEU A 183 -11.61 -3.93 9.84
CA LEU A 183 -10.63 -4.31 8.82
C LEU A 183 -11.16 -5.46 7.93
N THR A 184 -12.39 -5.31 7.45
CA THR A 184 -12.96 -6.21 6.44
C THR A 184 -12.55 -5.81 5.03
N HIS A 185 -12.45 -6.79 4.12
CA HIS A 185 -12.17 -6.68 2.67
C HIS A 185 -11.83 -5.27 2.16
N ARG A 186 -12.86 -4.44 1.89
CA ARG A 186 -12.72 -3.11 1.31
C ARG A 186 -11.94 -2.12 2.20
N ALA A 187 -12.09 -2.19 3.52
CA ALA A 187 -11.38 -1.33 4.45
C ALA A 187 -9.87 -1.58 4.47
N THR A 188 -9.43 -2.76 4.02
CA THR A 188 -8.01 -3.13 3.94
C THR A 188 -7.38 -2.82 2.57
N GLU A 189 -8.18 -2.34 1.61
CA GLU A 189 -7.70 -2.06 0.26
C GLU A 189 -6.72 -0.89 0.24
N VAL A 190 -5.59 -1.15 -0.39
CA VAL A 190 -4.48 -0.21 -0.60
C VAL A 190 -4.09 -0.28 -2.06
N ALA A 191 -3.77 0.87 -2.63
CA ALA A 191 -3.26 0.97 -3.97
C ALA A 191 -1.92 1.72 -4.00
N VAL A 192 -1.07 1.33 -4.94
CA VAL A 192 0.02 2.18 -5.42
C VAL A 192 -0.42 2.69 -6.79
N MET A 193 -0.23 3.99 -7.02
CA MET A 193 -0.45 4.61 -8.32
C MET A 193 0.86 5.14 -8.84
N TRP A 194 1.13 4.93 -10.12
CA TRP A 194 2.33 5.41 -10.80
C TRP A 194 1.99 6.48 -11.81
N ARG A 195 2.82 7.52 -11.89
CA ARG A 195 2.62 8.66 -12.80
C ARG A 195 3.94 9.09 -13.41
N PRO A 196 4.00 9.39 -14.72
CA PRO A 196 5.18 10.04 -15.27
C PRO A 196 5.35 11.45 -14.66
N PRO A 197 6.58 11.98 -14.57
CA PRO A 197 6.85 13.29 -13.96
C PRO A 197 6.07 14.46 -14.58
N THR A 198 5.69 14.33 -15.85
CA THR A 198 4.94 15.34 -16.61
C THR A 198 3.43 15.21 -16.50
N ALA A 199 2.93 14.20 -15.77
CA ALA A 199 1.51 13.98 -15.61
C ALA A 199 0.84 15.13 -14.86
N ALA A 200 -0.40 15.42 -15.22
CA ALA A 200 -1.26 16.28 -14.41
C ALA A 200 -1.42 15.70 -12.99
N ALA A 201 -1.67 16.60 -12.03
CA ALA A 201 -1.94 16.24 -10.65
C ALA A 201 -3.02 15.15 -10.55
N LEU A 202 -2.79 14.18 -9.68
CA LEU A 202 -3.66 13.03 -9.48
C LEU A 202 -4.67 13.26 -8.34
N LEU A 203 -4.27 14.04 -7.34
CA LEU A 203 -4.96 14.14 -6.05
C LEU A 203 -5.43 15.57 -5.77
N ASP A 204 -6.54 15.66 -5.06
CA ASP A 204 -6.97 16.85 -4.33
C ASP A 204 -6.96 16.58 -2.83
N THR A 205 -6.54 17.56 -2.05
CA THR A 205 -6.60 17.48 -0.59
C THR A 205 -8.00 17.88 -0.13
N VAL A 206 -8.62 17.04 0.71
CA VAL A 206 -10.01 17.23 1.17
C VAL A 206 -10.08 17.69 2.62
N SER A 207 -9.09 17.33 3.42
CA SER A 207 -8.97 17.71 4.83
C SER A 207 -7.59 18.30 5.13
N ASP A 208 -7.48 18.99 6.25
CA ASP A 208 -6.16 19.25 6.83
C ASP A 208 -5.45 17.92 7.14
N THR A 209 -4.12 17.95 7.04
CA THR A 209 -3.28 16.82 7.44
C THR A 209 -3.32 16.66 8.95
N GLU A 210 -3.65 15.47 9.43
CA GLU A 210 -3.55 15.11 10.85
C GLU A 210 -2.15 14.54 11.14
N PRO A 211 -1.31 15.22 11.93
CA PRO A 211 -0.02 14.67 12.36
C PRO A 211 -0.23 13.42 13.22
N LEU A 212 0.56 12.38 13.01
CA LEU A 212 0.50 11.16 13.83
C LEU A 212 1.09 11.35 15.23
N VAL A 213 1.94 12.36 15.39
CA VAL A 213 2.46 12.84 16.67
C VAL A 213 2.32 14.35 16.71
N HIS A 214 1.74 14.87 17.80
CA HIS A 214 1.61 16.31 18.01
C HIS A 214 2.03 16.68 19.42
N ALA A 215 3.03 17.56 19.55
CA ALA A 215 3.62 17.97 20.82
C ALA A 215 4.01 16.78 21.71
N GLY A 216 4.64 15.77 21.11
CA GLY A 216 5.09 14.54 21.79
C GLY A 216 3.98 13.56 22.17
N ARG A 217 2.74 13.80 21.75
CA ARG A 217 1.60 12.90 22.01
C ARG A 217 1.15 12.19 20.73
N PRO A 218 0.88 10.87 20.76
CA PRO A 218 0.32 10.17 19.62
C PRO A 218 -1.08 10.69 19.29
N ALA A 219 -1.43 10.67 18.00
CA ALA A 219 -2.79 10.88 17.54
C ALA A 219 -3.73 9.81 18.10
N ARG A 220 -5.02 10.13 18.19
CA ARG A 220 -6.04 9.22 18.72
C ARG A 220 -6.07 7.88 17.98
N LEU A 221 -5.94 7.91 16.66
CA LEU A 221 -5.89 6.70 15.82
C LEU A 221 -4.71 5.78 16.19
N VAL A 222 -3.55 6.36 16.54
CA VAL A 222 -2.36 5.59 16.95
C VAL A 222 -2.59 4.92 18.31
N VAL A 223 -3.23 5.63 19.26
CA VAL A 223 -3.60 5.08 20.57
C VAL A 223 -4.62 3.96 20.43
N GLU A 224 -5.64 4.16 19.61
CA GLU A 224 -6.66 3.14 19.32
C GLU A 224 -6.02 1.93 18.65
N LEU A 225 -5.14 2.12 17.66
CA LEU A 225 -4.42 1.04 17.02
C LEU A 225 -3.56 0.25 18.02
N SER A 226 -2.78 0.93 18.87
CA SER A 226 -1.98 0.29 19.93
C SER A 226 -2.83 -0.58 20.86
N ALA A 227 -3.94 -0.03 21.37
CA ALA A 227 -4.82 -0.73 22.30
C ALA A 227 -5.41 -1.99 21.67
N ILE A 228 -5.69 -1.94 20.37
CA ILE A 228 -6.34 -3.02 19.66
C ILE A 228 -5.33 -4.08 19.20
N THR A 229 -4.16 -3.68 18.68
CA THR A 229 -3.15 -4.64 18.20
C THR A 229 -2.32 -5.24 19.33
N GLY A 230 -2.45 -4.70 20.55
CA GLY A 230 -1.60 -5.05 21.69
C GLY A 230 -0.16 -4.54 21.56
N ALA A 231 0.15 -3.75 20.52
CA ALA A 231 1.48 -3.19 20.32
C ALA A 231 1.67 -1.97 21.23
N PRO A 232 2.57 -1.99 22.23
CA PRO A 232 2.81 -0.84 23.10
C PRO A 232 3.35 0.36 22.31
N ILE A 233 3.09 1.57 22.82
CA ILE A 233 3.67 2.82 22.31
C ILE A 233 4.91 3.16 23.14
N ALA A 234 6.04 3.37 22.46
CA ALA A 234 7.34 3.72 23.05
C ALA A 234 7.88 5.04 22.52
#